data_AF-A0A949V232-F1
#
_entry.id   AF-A0A949V232-F1
#
_cell.length_a   1.000
_cell.length_b   1.000
_cell.length_c   1.000
_cell.angle_alpha   90.00
_cell.angle_beta   90.00
_cell.angle_gamma   90.00
#
_symmetry.space_group_name_H-M   'P 1'
#
loop_
_entity.id
_entity.type
_entity.pdbx_description
1 polymer ?
#
loop_
_entity_poly.entity_id
_entity_poly.type
_entity_poly.pdbx_seq_one_letter_code
_entity_poly.pdbx_strand_id
1 'polypeptide(L)'
;YFSMNPPAILGRRGLFALLLVFTIVWFGTLDYRKLIKPDEGRYAEIAREMAVSGDFVTPRLNGLKYFEKPPLQYWVTATAFKVFGENEWTARLWPAVTGFLSILLAYITGRRLFGERAGQLAALTLGGSLFTIVIGHMNTLDMGLSFFLQLALSGMLIANHEPTMDRYRRAWMLLVWAALAGAVLSKGLVALVLPGGTLLAYSLAARDFSPWRRLELVPGITLFLAIAAPWFILVSLANPEFPHFF
;
A
#
# COMPACT_ATOMS: atom_id res chain seq x y z
N TYR A 1 4.10 2.14 -39.28
CA TYR A 1 4.21 3.38 -38.50
C TYR A 1 5.30 3.19 -37.45
N PHE A 2 6.41 3.90 -37.58
CA PHE A 2 7.52 3.86 -36.62
C PHE A 2 7.02 4.32 -35.25
N SER A 3 6.82 3.39 -34.32
CA SER A 3 6.59 3.68 -32.91
C SER A 3 7.91 4.15 -32.29
N MET A 4 8.30 5.40 -32.57
CA MET A 4 9.32 6.05 -31.77
C MET A 4 8.63 6.47 -30.48
N ASN A 5 8.83 5.68 -29.42
CA ASN A 5 8.48 6.11 -28.08
C ASN A 5 9.04 7.52 -27.87
N PRO A 6 8.18 8.49 -27.53
CA PRO A 6 8.62 9.87 -27.38
C PRO A 6 9.73 9.94 -26.33
N PRO A 7 10.74 10.80 -26.52
CA PRO A 7 11.88 10.86 -25.62
C PRO A 7 11.45 11.23 -24.21
N ALA A 8 12.24 10.78 -23.24
CA ALA A 8 12.12 11.14 -21.84
C ALA A 8 12.02 12.66 -21.66
N ILE A 9 11.24 13.12 -20.67
CA ILE A 9 11.14 14.53 -20.32
C ILE A 9 12.44 14.99 -19.68
N LEU A 10 12.91 14.23 -18.68
CA LEU A 10 14.15 14.47 -17.97
C LEU A 10 15.17 13.38 -18.31
N GLY A 11 16.42 13.79 -18.53
CA GLY A 11 17.55 12.86 -18.55
C GLY A 11 17.81 12.26 -17.17
N ARG A 12 18.58 11.17 -17.10
CA ARG A 12 18.84 10.42 -15.84
C ARG A 12 19.34 11.30 -14.69
N ARG A 13 20.26 12.25 -14.97
CA ARG A 13 20.78 13.19 -13.96
C ARG A 13 19.69 14.12 -13.41
N GLY A 14 18.84 14.63 -14.30
CA GLY A 14 17.71 15.49 -13.92
C GLY A 14 16.66 14.73 -13.10
N LEU A 15 16.34 13.49 -13.49
CA LEU A 15 15.44 12.63 -12.74
C LEU A 15 15.99 12.31 -11.34
N PHE A 16 17.29 12.01 -11.23
CA PHE A 16 17.93 11.75 -9.94
C PHE A 16 17.92 12.99 -9.03
N ALA A 17 18.28 14.16 -9.58
CA ALA A 17 18.24 15.41 -8.82
C ALA A 17 16.83 15.75 -8.34
N LEU A 18 15.82 15.58 -9.20
CA LEU A 18 14.41 15.77 -8.84
C LEU A 18 13.98 14.79 -7.75
N LEU A 19 14.31 13.50 -7.89
CA LEU A 19 13.99 12.50 -6.89
C LEU A 19 14.63 12.83 -5.54
N LEU A 20 15.90 13.25 -5.53
CA LEU A 20 16.60 13.65 -4.31
C LEU A 20 15.94 14.83 -3.61
N VAL A 21 15.65 15.91 -4.36
CA VAL A 21 14.97 17.09 -3.81
C VAL A 21 13.58 16.71 -3.31
N PHE A 22 12.84 15.91 -4.07
CA PHE A 22 11.51 15.45 -3.69
C PHE A 22 11.55 14.60 -2.41
N THR A 23 12.51 13.69 -2.26
CA THR A 23 12.72 12.91 -1.03
C THR A 23 12.98 13.81 0.17
N ILE A 24 13.88 14.79 0.03
CA ILE A 24 14.21 15.72 1.12
C ILE A 24 12.97 16.50 1.55
N VAL A 25 12.20 17.03 0.60
CA VAL A 25 10.98 17.79 0.91
C VAL A 25 9.93 16.87 1.54
N TRP A 26 9.63 15.73 0.91
CA TRP A 26 8.60 14.78 1.36
C TRP A 26 8.81 14.32 2.81
N PHE A 27 10.01 13.84 3.14
CA PHE A 27 10.28 13.35 4.50
C PHE A 27 10.66 14.47 5.47
N GLY A 28 11.30 15.54 5.00
CA GLY A 28 11.71 16.68 5.83
C GLY A 28 10.53 17.51 6.34
N THR A 29 9.36 17.44 5.69
CA THR A 29 8.15 18.12 6.14
C THR A 29 7.23 17.26 7.01
N LEU A 30 7.66 16.11 7.52
CA LEU A 30 6.77 15.26 8.32
C LEU A 30 6.47 15.82 9.71
N ASP A 31 7.31 16.69 10.26
CA ASP A 31 7.21 17.18 11.65
C ASP A 31 6.66 18.61 11.79
N TYR A 32 6.33 19.29 10.69
CA TYR A 32 6.00 20.71 10.69
C TYR A 32 4.72 21.11 11.45
N ARG A 33 3.87 20.14 11.80
CA ARG A 33 2.56 20.37 12.42
C ARG A 33 2.20 19.31 13.45
N LYS A 34 1.33 19.68 14.38
CA LYS A 34 0.69 18.76 15.34
C LYS A 34 -0.28 17.79 14.66
N LEU A 35 -0.58 16.68 15.33
CA LEU A 35 -1.57 15.70 14.87
C LEU A 35 -2.98 16.31 14.82
N ILE A 36 -3.71 16.01 13.75
CA ILE A 36 -5.08 16.49 13.50
C ILE A 36 -6.07 15.44 13.98
N LYS A 37 -7.11 15.89 14.70
CA LYS A 37 -8.22 15.05 15.16
C LYS A 37 -9.22 14.80 14.02
N PRO A 38 -9.92 13.65 14.02
CA PRO A 38 -9.79 12.56 14.98
C PRO A 38 -8.73 11.51 14.59
N ASP A 39 -8.41 11.37 13.30
CA ASP A 39 -7.74 10.17 12.80
C ASP A 39 -6.26 10.08 13.16
N GLU A 40 -5.49 11.16 13.03
CA GLU A 40 -4.06 11.06 13.29
C GLU A 40 -3.75 10.79 14.77
N GLY A 41 -4.50 11.44 15.66
CA GLY A 41 -4.40 11.19 17.10
C GLY A 41 -4.83 9.78 17.46
N ARG A 42 -5.92 9.27 16.87
CA ARG A 42 -6.44 7.93 17.10
C ARG A 42 -5.43 6.85 16.72
N TYR A 43 -4.90 6.92 15.50
CA TYR A 43 -3.97 5.91 14.99
C TYR A 43 -2.55 6.05 15.56
N ALA A 44 -2.18 7.24 16.05
CA ALA A 44 -0.99 7.40 16.88
C ALA A 44 -1.18 6.77 18.27
N GLU A 45 -2.30 7.03 18.95
CA GLU A 45 -2.52 6.53 20.31
C GLU A 45 -2.62 5.01 20.37
N ILE A 46 -3.32 4.38 19.42
CA ILE A 46 -3.39 2.90 19.35
C ILE A 46 -1.98 2.30 19.20
N ALA A 47 -1.16 2.89 18.33
CA ALA A 47 0.21 2.45 18.11
C ALA A 47 1.10 2.70 19.34
N ARG A 48 0.88 3.80 20.06
CA ARG A 48 1.57 4.14 21.31
C ARG A 48 1.25 3.13 22.42
N GLU A 49 -0.03 2.82 22.64
CA GLU A 49 -0.45 1.79 23.60
C GLU A 49 0.13 0.41 23.26
N MET A 50 0.16 0.05 21.98
CA MET A 50 0.78 -1.18 21.49
C MET A 50 2.29 -1.20 21.74
N ALA A 51 2.97 -0.07 21.52
CA ALA A 51 4.40 0.06 21.75
C ALA A 51 4.76 -0.11 23.24
N VAL A 52 4.00 0.53 24.12
CA VAL A 52 4.20 0.48 25.58
C VAL A 52 3.82 -0.86 26.20
N SER A 53 2.65 -1.40 25.84
CA SER A 53 2.16 -2.67 26.41
C SER A 53 2.91 -3.89 25.89
N GLY A 54 3.46 -3.82 24.67
CA GLY A 54 4.04 -4.97 23.98
C GLY A 54 2.99 -5.94 23.41
N ASP A 55 1.70 -5.66 23.55
CA ASP A 55 0.62 -6.45 22.94
C ASP A 55 0.38 -5.98 21.49
N PHE A 56 1.03 -6.67 20.55
CA PHE A 56 0.85 -6.44 19.10
C PHE A 56 -0.34 -7.22 18.52
N VAL A 57 -1.11 -7.95 19.34
CA VAL A 57 -2.27 -8.74 18.89
C VAL A 57 -3.57 -7.97 19.11
N THR A 58 -3.77 -7.41 20.30
CA THR A 58 -5.04 -6.78 20.69
C THR A 58 -4.93 -5.25 20.63
N PRO A 59 -5.38 -4.59 19.55
CA PRO A 59 -5.39 -3.13 19.47
C PRO A 59 -6.30 -2.51 20.55
N ARG A 60 -5.82 -1.44 21.17
CA ARG A 60 -6.55 -0.68 22.19
C ARG A 60 -6.49 0.81 21.92
N LEU A 61 -7.56 1.51 22.28
CA LEU A 61 -7.66 2.97 22.23
C LEU A 61 -8.22 3.46 23.57
N ASN A 62 -7.42 4.24 24.28
CA ASN A 62 -7.64 4.64 25.67
C ASN A 62 -7.91 3.45 26.58
N GLY A 63 -7.15 2.36 26.41
CA GLY A 63 -7.27 1.11 27.18
C GLY A 63 -8.42 0.18 26.77
N LEU A 64 -9.38 0.64 25.96
CA LEU A 64 -10.51 -0.15 25.46
C LEU A 64 -10.13 -0.89 24.18
N LYS A 65 -10.62 -2.12 24.00
CA LYS A 65 -10.39 -2.92 22.78
C LYS A 65 -10.94 -2.18 21.55
N TYR A 66 -10.15 -2.09 20.49
CA TYR A 66 -10.51 -1.37 19.25
C TYR A 66 -10.41 -2.29 18.03
N PHE A 67 -11.51 -2.97 17.68
CA PHE A 67 -11.54 -4.00 16.63
C PHE A 67 -12.07 -3.52 15.27
N GLU A 68 -12.29 -2.22 15.09
CA GLU A 68 -12.86 -1.67 13.85
C GLU A 68 -11.95 -1.80 12.63
N LYS A 69 -10.63 -2.00 12.83
CA LYS A 69 -9.61 -1.99 11.78
C LYS A 69 -8.48 -2.99 12.08
N PRO A 70 -7.95 -3.68 11.05
CA PRO A 70 -6.77 -4.53 11.20
C PRO A 70 -5.48 -3.73 11.48
N PRO A 71 -4.39 -4.39 11.90
CA PRO A 71 -3.36 -3.76 12.72
C PRO A 71 -2.13 -3.27 11.94
N LEU A 72 -2.06 -3.42 10.61
CA LEU A 72 -0.80 -3.22 9.88
C LEU A 72 -0.18 -1.84 10.12
N GLN A 73 -1.00 -0.80 10.06
CA GLN A 73 -0.55 0.56 10.35
C GLN A 73 -0.08 0.70 11.81
N TYR A 74 -0.78 0.08 12.75
CA TYR A 74 -0.44 0.14 14.17
C TYR A 74 0.91 -0.55 14.41
N TRP A 75 1.15 -1.70 13.80
CA TRP A 75 2.42 -2.42 13.91
C TRP A 75 3.59 -1.58 13.40
N VAL A 76 3.46 -0.98 12.22
CA VAL A 76 4.54 -0.19 11.63
C VAL A 76 4.78 1.07 12.46
N THR A 77 3.73 1.78 12.86
CA THR A 77 3.85 3.00 13.67
C THR A 77 4.37 2.69 15.07
N ALA A 78 3.91 1.62 15.73
CA ALA A 78 4.40 1.20 17.05
C ALA A 78 5.88 0.80 16.99
N THR A 79 6.29 0.11 15.93
CA THR A 79 7.70 -0.22 15.69
C THR A 79 8.52 1.05 15.48
N ALA A 80 8.00 2.00 14.70
CA ALA A 80 8.66 3.29 14.48
C ALA A 80 8.80 4.08 15.79
N PHE A 81 7.78 4.09 16.66
CA PHE A 81 7.89 4.69 17.99
C PHE A 81 8.97 4.02 18.85
N LYS A 82 9.09 2.69 18.82
CA LYS A 82 10.15 1.99 19.55
C LYS A 82 11.56 2.32 19.05
N VAL A 83 11.72 2.59 17.75
CA VAL A 83 13.05 2.83 17.12
C VAL A 83 13.44 4.31 17.15
N PHE A 84 12.50 5.22 16.88
CA PHE A 84 12.75 6.65 16.66
C PHE A 84 12.14 7.56 17.73
N GLY A 85 11.39 7.00 18.68
CA GLY A 85 10.66 7.76 19.69
C GLY A 85 9.28 8.24 19.22
N GLU A 86 8.46 8.63 20.19
CA GLU A 86 7.10 9.12 20.02
C GLU A 86 7.11 10.59 19.56
N ASN A 87 7.07 10.82 18.25
CA ASN A 87 7.02 12.13 17.62
C ASN A 87 5.97 12.17 16.51
N GLU A 88 5.53 13.36 16.11
CA GLU A 88 4.54 13.54 15.05
C GLU A 88 5.01 13.01 13.68
N TRP A 89 6.27 13.23 13.33
CA TRP A 89 6.82 12.66 12.09
C TRP A 89 6.86 11.12 12.11
N THR A 90 7.17 10.52 13.26
CA THR A 90 7.21 9.06 13.42
C THR A 90 5.80 8.48 13.24
N ALA A 91 4.77 9.16 13.77
CA ALA A 91 3.37 8.77 13.60
C ALA A 91 2.92 8.81 12.13
N ARG A 92 3.52 9.67 11.31
CA ARG A 92 3.24 9.82 9.87
C ARG A 92 4.19 9.05 8.97
N LEU A 93 5.14 8.29 9.53
CA LEU A 93 6.16 7.62 8.74
C LEU A 93 5.55 6.60 7.77
N TRP A 94 4.56 5.83 8.21
CA TRP A 94 3.90 4.83 7.38
C TRP A 94 3.15 5.40 6.16
N PRO A 95 2.22 6.37 6.29
CA PRO A 95 1.59 7.00 5.13
C PRO A 95 2.62 7.71 4.24
N ALA A 96 3.67 8.30 4.82
CA ALA A 96 4.72 8.96 4.04
C ALA A 96 5.48 7.96 3.16
N VAL A 97 5.90 6.83 3.73
CA VAL A 97 6.61 5.78 2.99
C VAL A 97 5.69 5.19 1.92
N THR A 98 4.46 4.84 2.25
CA THR A 98 3.53 4.23 1.29
C THR A 98 3.13 5.18 0.17
N GLY A 99 2.94 6.48 0.46
CA GLY A 99 2.71 7.51 -0.56
C GLY A 99 3.91 7.72 -1.48
N PHE A 100 5.12 7.78 -0.92
CA PHE A 100 6.35 7.90 -1.70
C PHE A 100 6.56 6.67 -2.61
N LEU A 101 6.37 5.46 -2.07
CA LEU A 101 6.44 4.22 -2.84
C LEU A 101 5.36 4.14 -3.93
N SER A 102 4.18 4.71 -3.70
CA SER A 102 3.11 4.78 -4.70
C SER A 102 3.53 5.61 -5.93
N ILE A 103 4.25 6.72 -5.71
CA ILE A 103 4.80 7.56 -6.78
C ILE A 103 5.88 6.81 -7.57
N LEU A 104 6.81 6.14 -6.87
CA LEU A 104 7.83 5.32 -7.53
C LEU A 104 7.21 4.16 -8.32
N LEU A 105 6.20 3.51 -7.77
CA LEU A 105 5.49 2.43 -8.42
C LEU A 105 4.77 2.93 -9.68
N ALA A 106 4.18 4.13 -9.66
CA ALA A 106 3.60 4.74 -10.85
C ALA A 106 4.64 4.96 -11.96
N TYR A 107 5.85 5.42 -11.61
CA TYR A 107 6.96 5.51 -12.56
C TYR A 107 7.33 4.14 -13.14
N ILE A 108 7.52 3.13 -12.29
CA ILE A 108 7.92 1.78 -12.72
C ILE A 108 6.87 1.17 -13.65
N THR A 109 5.60 1.22 -13.25
CA THR A 109 4.49 0.66 -14.03
C THR A 109 4.34 1.39 -15.36
N GLY A 110 4.28 2.73 -15.34
CA GLY A 110 4.18 3.54 -16.57
C GLY A 110 5.35 3.30 -17.52
N ARG A 111 6.57 3.20 -16.99
CA ARG A 111 7.78 2.93 -17.77
C ARG A 111 7.74 1.56 -18.44
N ARG A 112 7.32 0.52 -17.73
CA ARG A 112 7.29 -0.85 -18.24
C ARG A 112 6.23 -1.05 -19.31
N LEU A 113 5.06 -0.43 -19.12
CA LEU A 113 3.94 -0.59 -20.05
C LEU A 113 4.04 0.32 -21.27
N PHE A 114 4.58 1.53 -21.11
CA PHE A 114 4.45 2.59 -22.12
C PHE A 114 5.74 3.39 -22.37
N GLY A 115 6.87 2.95 -21.81
CA GLY A 115 8.18 3.56 -22.02
C GLY A 115 8.53 4.71 -21.06
N GLU A 116 9.78 5.17 -21.13
CA GLU A 116 10.39 6.08 -20.14
C GLU A 116 9.58 7.37 -19.90
N ARG A 117 9.10 8.02 -20.98
CA ARG A 117 8.32 9.25 -20.86
C ARG A 117 7.02 9.05 -20.09
N ALA A 118 6.32 7.94 -20.32
CA ALA A 118 5.08 7.62 -19.62
C ALA A 118 5.33 7.37 -18.13
N GLY A 119 6.42 6.68 -17.77
CA GLY A 119 6.82 6.53 -16.38
C GLY A 119 7.07 7.88 -15.70
N GLN A 120 7.81 8.78 -16.35
CA GLN A 120 8.07 10.11 -15.81
C GLN A 120 6.77 10.93 -15.63
N LEU A 121 5.89 10.91 -16.64
CA LEU A 121 4.58 11.58 -16.54
C LEU A 121 3.71 10.99 -15.43
N ALA A 122 3.70 9.67 -15.25
CA ALA A 122 2.91 9.01 -14.21
C ALA A 122 3.38 9.45 -12.81
N ALA A 123 4.69 9.45 -12.55
CA ALA A 123 5.23 9.90 -11.27
C ALA A 123 5.08 11.42 -11.06
N LEU A 124 5.27 12.24 -12.09
CA LEU A 124 5.06 13.69 -11.98
C LEU A 124 3.58 14.02 -11.70
N THR A 125 2.66 13.33 -12.36
CA THR A 125 1.21 13.51 -12.14
C THR A 125 0.80 13.09 -10.74
N LEU A 126 1.24 11.90 -10.29
CA LEU A 126 0.88 11.39 -8.96
C LEU A 126 1.61 12.16 -7.85
N GLY A 127 2.90 12.46 -8.03
CA GLY A 127 3.71 13.21 -7.06
C GLY A 127 3.39 14.69 -7.00
N GLY A 128 2.79 15.27 -8.05
CA GLY A 128 2.24 16.63 -8.05
C GLY A 128 0.78 16.71 -7.61
N SER A 129 0.11 15.58 -7.38
CA SER A 129 -1.28 15.54 -6.92
C SER A 129 -1.38 15.99 -5.46
N LEU A 130 -2.13 17.07 -5.23
CA LEU A 130 -2.39 17.58 -3.88
C LEU A 130 -2.97 16.49 -2.97
N PHE A 131 -3.89 15.68 -3.48
CA PHE A 131 -4.54 14.63 -2.67
C PHE A 131 -3.55 13.55 -2.24
N THR A 132 -2.66 13.12 -3.13
CA THR A 132 -1.61 12.14 -2.81
C THR A 132 -0.62 12.69 -1.79
N ILE A 133 -0.22 13.95 -1.95
CA ILE A 133 0.65 14.61 -0.98
C ILE A 133 -0.05 14.70 0.38
N VAL A 134 -1.28 15.20 0.44
CA VAL A 134 -2.03 15.36 1.71
C VAL A 134 -2.20 14.02 2.41
N ILE A 135 -2.72 13.00 1.72
CA ILE A 135 -2.96 11.68 2.34
C ILE A 135 -1.63 10.97 2.68
N GLY A 136 -0.55 11.25 1.95
CA GLY A 136 0.80 10.75 2.27
C GLY A 136 1.41 11.39 3.52
N HIS A 137 0.91 12.55 3.94
CA HIS A 137 1.39 13.27 5.13
C HIS A 137 0.33 13.34 6.23
N MET A 138 -0.71 12.52 6.15
CA MET A 138 -1.72 12.35 7.19
C MET A 138 -1.69 10.92 7.71
N ASN A 139 -1.61 10.76 9.03
CA ASN A 139 -1.73 9.45 9.69
C ASN A 139 -3.18 8.92 9.60
N THR A 140 -3.54 8.36 8.44
CA THR A 140 -4.78 7.62 8.17
C THR A 140 -4.45 6.27 7.54
N LEU A 141 -5.41 5.34 7.53
CA LEU A 141 -5.25 4.00 6.94
C LEU A 141 -5.25 4.01 5.40
N ASP A 142 -5.67 5.12 4.79
CA ASP A 142 -6.01 5.18 3.38
C ASP A 142 -4.78 5.14 2.47
N MET A 143 -3.67 5.76 2.86
CA MET A 143 -2.47 5.75 2.02
C MET A 143 -1.87 4.35 1.91
N GLY A 144 -1.79 3.63 3.04
CA GLY A 144 -1.30 2.24 3.06
C GLY A 144 -2.18 1.33 2.22
N LEU A 145 -3.50 1.41 2.37
CA LEU A 145 -4.46 0.68 1.53
C LEU A 145 -4.25 1.01 0.04
N SER A 146 -4.17 2.30 -0.29
CA SER A 146 -4.02 2.77 -1.68
C SER A 146 -2.75 2.22 -2.32
N PHE A 147 -1.63 2.23 -1.60
CA PHE A 147 -0.37 1.67 -2.06
C PHE A 147 -0.49 0.17 -2.38
N PHE A 148 -1.07 -0.62 -1.47
CA PHE A 148 -1.22 -2.07 -1.70
C PHE A 148 -2.17 -2.39 -2.85
N LEU A 149 -3.27 -1.63 -2.99
CA LEU A 149 -4.17 -1.77 -4.14
C LEU A 149 -3.47 -1.38 -5.46
N GLN A 150 -2.68 -0.31 -5.46
CA GLN A 150 -1.88 0.08 -6.62
C GLN A 150 -0.82 -0.98 -6.96
N LEU A 151 -0.20 -1.59 -5.95
CA LEU A 151 0.77 -2.67 -6.12
C LEU A 151 0.12 -3.92 -6.74
N ALA A 152 -1.06 -4.30 -6.26
CA ALA A 152 -1.86 -5.38 -6.84
C ALA A 152 -2.23 -5.09 -8.29
N LEU A 153 -2.74 -3.88 -8.59
CA LEU A 153 -3.10 -3.48 -9.95
C LEU A 153 -1.87 -3.45 -10.87
N SER A 154 -0.76 -2.86 -10.42
CA SER A 154 0.49 -2.76 -11.18
C SER A 154 1.06 -4.15 -11.50
N GLY A 155 1.08 -5.05 -10.52
CA GLY A 155 1.51 -6.42 -10.72
C GLY A 155 0.63 -7.16 -11.73
N MET A 156 -0.69 -6.96 -11.67
CA MET A 156 -1.63 -7.55 -12.62
C MET A 156 -1.42 -7.03 -14.05
N LEU A 157 -1.21 -5.72 -14.21
CA LEU A 157 -0.95 -5.12 -15.51
C LEU A 157 0.37 -5.61 -16.11
N ILE A 158 1.46 -5.60 -15.33
CA ILE A 158 2.79 -6.03 -15.80
C ILE A 158 2.78 -7.52 -16.17
N ALA A 159 2.17 -8.37 -15.34
CA ALA A 159 2.08 -9.81 -15.58
C ALA A 159 1.27 -10.18 -16.83
N ASN A 160 0.33 -9.35 -17.24
CA ASN A 160 -0.49 -9.59 -18.44
C ASN A 160 0.03 -8.85 -19.69
N HIS A 161 0.89 -7.85 -19.54
CA HIS A 161 1.42 -7.05 -20.65
C HIS A 161 2.70 -7.63 -21.26
N GLU A 162 3.63 -8.11 -20.44
CA GLU A 162 4.91 -8.63 -20.94
C GLU A 162 4.77 -10.10 -21.40
N PRO A 163 5.05 -10.44 -22.68
CA PRO A 163 5.09 -11.83 -23.15
C PRO A 163 6.29 -12.53 -22.51
N THR A 164 6.13 -12.99 -21.28
CA THR A 164 7.22 -13.43 -20.41
C THR A 164 7.09 -14.90 -20.03
N MET A 165 8.25 -15.50 -19.74
CA MET A 165 8.36 -16.86 -19.21
C MET A 165 7.46 -17.04 -17.97
N ASP A 166 6.84 -18.22 -17.83
CA ASP A 166 5.86 -18.51 -16.78
C ASP A 166 6.34 -18.18 -15.35
N ARG A 167 7.65 -18.30 -15.06
CA ARG A 167 8.21 -17.97 -13.74
C ARG A 167 8.08 -16.49 -13.38
N TYR A 168 8.26 -15.61 -14.36
CA TYR A 168 8.21 -14.17 -14.14
C TYR A 168 6.77 -13.70 -13.89
N ARG A 169 5.81 -14.21 -14.68
CA ARG A 169 4.37 -14.02 -14.44
C ARG A 169 3.99 -14.49 -13.04
N ARG A 170 4.44 -15.68 -12.65
CA ARG A 170 4.15 -16.24 -11.32
C ARG A 170 4.68 -15.36 -10.19
N ALA A 171 5.90 -14.82 -10.32
CA ALA A 171 6.46 -13.92 -9.31
C ALA A 171 5.60 -12.64 -9.13
N TRP A 172 5.15 -12.03 -10.23
CA TRP A 172 4.24 -10.89 -10.17
C TRP A 172 2.89 -11.24 -9.55
N MET A 173 2.31 -12.38 -9.90
CA MET A 173 1.05 -12.83 -9.31
C MET A 173 1.19 -13.07 -7.80
N LEU A 174 2.28 -13.69 -7.35
CA LEU A 174 2.54 -13.84 -5.91
C LEU A 174 2.69 -12.48 -5.22
N LEU A 175 3.31 -11.49 -5.86
CA LEU A 175 3.37 -10.13 -5.35
C LEU A 175 1.98 -9.49 -5.28
N VAL A 176 1.10 -9.74 -6.25
CA VAL A 176 -0.31 -9.31 -6.20
C VAL A 176 -1.01 -9.89 -4.99
N TRP A 177 -0.88 -11.20 -4.74
CA TRP A 177 -1.49 -11.84 -3.56
C TRP A 177 -0.93 -11.31 -2.23
N ALA A 178 0.38 -11.09 -2.15
CA ALA A 178 1.00 -10.47 -0.97
C ALA A 178 0.51 -9.04 -0.76
N ALA A 179 0.36 -8.26 -1.83
CA ALA A 179 -0.18 -6.91 -1.77
C ALA A 179 -1.64 -6.92 -1.29
N LEU A 180 -2.48 -7.83 -1.80
CA LEU A 180 -3.85 -8.00 -1.33
C LEU A 180 -3.91 -8.37 0.16
N ALA A 181 -2.99 -9.19 0.66
CA ALA A 181 -2.89 -9.49 2.09
C ALA A 181 -2.55 -8.24 2.91
N GLY A 182 -1.59 -7.43 2.45
CA GLY A 182 -1.27 -6.13 3.05
C GLY A 182 -2.47 -5.16 3.03
N ALA A 183 -3.24 -5.15 1.96
CA ALA A 183 -4.44 -4.33 1.83
C ALA A 183 -5.53 -4.77 2.84
N VAL A 184 -5.74 -6.08 3.00
CA VAL A 184 -6.65 -6.63 4.01
C VAL A 184 -6.18 -6.32 5.42
N LEU A 185 -4.88 -6.45 5.72
CA LEU A 185 -4.33 -6.07 7.02
C LEU A 185 -4.30 -4.55 7.26
N SER A 186 -4.59 -3.73 6.24
CA SER A 186 -4.74 -2.27 6.39
C SER A 186 -6.18 -1.86 6.70
N LYS A 187 -7.18 -2.40 5.98
CA LYS A 187 -8.58 -1.91 6.08
C LYS A 187 -9.65 -3.00 6.00
N GLY A 188 -9.28 -4.28 6.08
CA GLY A 188 -10.21 -5.41 6.10
C GLY A 188 -10.63 -5.90 4.71
N LEU A 189 -11.64 -6.78 4.68
CA LEU A 189 -12.04 -7.53 3.48
C LEU A 189 -12.56 -6.67 2.33
N VAL A 190 -12.97 -5.41 2.59
CA VAL A 190 -13.34 -4.45 1.54
C VAL A 190 -12.21 -4.28 0.51
N ALA A 191 -10.96 -4.48 0.93
CA ALA A 191 -9.79 -4.44 0.06
C ALA A 191 -9.76 -5.54 -1.01
N LEU A 192 -10.53 -6.63 -0.88
CA LEU A 192 -10.66 -7.68 -1.91
C LEU A 192 -11.79 -7.39 -2.89
N VAL A 193 -12.84 -6.70 -2.43
CA VAL A 193 -14.02 -6.35 -3.25
C VAL A 193 -13.63 -5.44 -4.40
N LEU A 194 -12.79 -4.43 -4.15
CA LEU A 194 -12.34 -3.48 -5.17
C LEU A 194 -11.55 -4.14 -6.32
N PRO A 195 -10.44 -4.87 -6.07
CA PRO A 195 -9.68 -5.51 -7.14
C PRO A 195 -10.45 -6.65 -7.80
N GLY A 196 -11.20 -7.46 -7.05
CA GLY A 196 -12.04 -8.53 -7.61
C GLY A 196 -13.15 -7.97 -8.51
N GLY A 197 -13.84 -6.94 -8.04
CA GLY A 197 -14.84 -6.21 -8.82
C GLY A 197 -14.26 -5.52 -10.05
N THR A 198 -13.07 -4.94 -9.93
CA THR A 198 -12.35 -4.32 -11.07
C THR A 198 -11.98 -5.36 -12.12
N LEU A 199 -11.46 -6.52 -11.71
CA LEU A 199 -11.13 -7.61 -12.62
C LEU A 199 -12.38 -8.16 -13.33
N LEU A 200 -13.47 -8.32 -12.59
CA LEU A 200 -14.75 -8.75 -13.14
C LEU A 200 -15.31 -7.74 -14.15
N ALA A 201 -15.35 -6.45 -13.78
CA ALA A 201 -15.80 -5.39 -14.66
C ALA A 201 -14.96 -5.31 -15.94
N TYR A 202 -13.62 -5.40 -15.82
CA TYR A 202 -12.72 -5.50 -16.95
C TYR A 202 -13.06 -6.69 -17.85
N SER A 203 -13.24 -7.88 -17.27
CA SER A 203 -13.47 -9.12 -18.03
C SER A 203 -14.80 -9.09 -18.78
N LEU A 204 -15.84 -8.52 -18.15
CA LEU A 204 -17.14 -8.32 -18.78
C LEU A 204 -17.08 -7.29 -19.92
N ALA A 205 -16.42 -6.15 -19.68
CA ALA A 205 -16.31 -5.08 -20.66
C ALA A 205 -15.44 -5.46 -21.86
N ALA A 206 -14.28 -6.08 -21.62
CA ALA A 206 -13.35 -6.54 -22.65
C ALA A 206 -13.76 -7.88 -23.29
N ARG A 207 -14.76 -8.58 -22.71
CA ARG A 207 -15.13 -9.97 -23.05
C ARG A 207 -13.93 -10.92 -23.01
N ASP A 208 -12.94 -10.63 -22.16
CA ASP A 208 -11.74 -11.44 -21.99
C ASP A 208 -11.61 -11.94 -20.55
N PHE A 209 -11.76 -13.26 -20.39
CA PHE A 209 -11.58 -13.95 -19.11
C PHE A 209 -10.21 -14.63 -18.98
N SER A 210 -9.30 -14.43 -19.94
CA SER A 210 -7.95 -14.98 -19.90
C SER A 210 -7.17 -14.63 -18.62
N PRO A 211 -7.31 -13.44 -17.99
CA PRO A 211 -6.51 -13.13 -16.80
C PRO A 211 -6.86 -14.00 -15.59
N TRP A 212 -8.11 -14.48 -15.48
CA TRP A 212 -8.56 -15.35 -14.37
C TRP A 212 -7.78 -16.66 -14.30
N ARG A 213 -7.40 -17.20 -15.46
CA ARG A 213 -6.61 -18.44 -15.54
C ARG A 213 -5.17 -18.24 -15.11
N ARG A 214 -4.69 -17.00 -15.07
CA ARG A 214 -3.30 -16.63 -14.77
C ARG A 214 -3.11 -16.10 -13.37
N LEU A 215 -4.14 -16.15 -12.51
CA LEU A 215 -4.08 -15.64 -11.14
C LEU A 215 -3.19 -16.47 -10.21
N GLU A 216 -2.76 -17.66 -10.62
CA GLU A 216 -1.97 -18.57 -9.77
C GLU A 216 -2.69 -18.83 -8.42
N LEU A 217 -3.99 -19.15 -8.48
CA LEU A 217 -4.91 -19.17 -7.33
C LEU A 217 -4.39 -19.98 -6.14
N VAL A 218 -3.91 -21.20 -6.36
CA VAL A 218 -3.45 -22.08 -5.27
C VAL A 218 -2.27 -21.47 -4.51
N PRO A 219 -1.09 -21.24 -5.14
CA PRO A 219 0.04 -20.66 -4.41
C PRO A 219 -0.22 -19.22 -3.96
N GLY A 220 -1.06 -18.49 -4.69
CA GLY A 220 -1.49 -17.14 -4.35
C GLY A 220 -2.32 -17.05 -3.07
N ILE A 221 -3.39 -17.84 -2.98
CA ILE A 221 -4.25 -17.91 -1.79
C ILE A 221 -3.44 -18.43 -0.61
N THR A 222 -2.57 -19.43 -0.79
CA THR A 222 -1.68 -19.90 0.27
C THR A 222 -0.79 -18.79 0.81
N LEU A 223 -0.15 -18.00 -0.04
CA LEU A 223 0.68 -16.87 0.38
C LEU A 223 -0.15 -15.77 1.06
N PHE A 224 -1.32 -15.45 0.50
CA PHE A 224 -2.23 -14.48 1.07
C PHE A 224 -2.64 -14.87 2.49
N LEU A 225 -3.07 -16.13 2.69
CA LEU A 225 -3.46 -16.63 4.01
C LEU A 225 -2.27 -16.69 4.96
N ALA A 226 -1.09 -17.09 4.49
CA ALA A 226 0.13 -17.10 5.31
C ALA A 226 0.50 -15.70 5.86
N ILE A 227 0.15 -14.63 5.14
CA ILE A 227 0.41 -13.25 5.58
C ILE A 227 -0.75 -12.70 6.41
N ALA A 228 -1.99 -12.82 5.94
CA ALA A 228 -3.14 -12.16 6.55
C ALA A 228 -3.74 -12.96 7.72
N ALA A 229 -3.89 -14.28 7.57
CA ALA A 229 -4.61 -15.09 8.55
C ALA A 229 -3.99 -15.12 9.96
N PRO A 230 -2.65 -15.09 10.16
CA PRO A 230 -2.07 -15.20 11.49
C PRO A 230 -2.63 -14.20 12.50
N TRP A 231 -2.79 -12.92 12.12
CA TRP A 231 -3.35 -11.94 13.06
C TRP A 231 -4.82 -12.17 13.34
N PHE A 232 -5.65 -12.45 12.31
CA PHE A 232 -7.06 -12.74 12.53
C PHE A 232 -7.27 -13.97 13.43
N ILE A 233 -6.43 -14.99 13.30
CA ILE A 233 -6.44 -16.17 14.16
C ILE A 233 -6.03 -15.77 15.58
N LEU A 234 -4.89 -15.11 15.76
CA LEU A 234 -4.36 -14.74 17.08
C LEU A 234 -5.30 -13.80 17.84
N VAL A 235 -5.86 -12.78 17.19
CA VAL A 235 -6.78 -11.85 17.83
C VAL A 235 -8.10 -12.52 18.22
N SER A 236 -8.60 -13.47 17.41
CA SER A 236 -9.82 -14.24 17.71
C SER A 236 -9.61 -15.23 18.86
N LEU A 237 -8.42 -15.84 18.95
CA LEU A 237 -8.06 -16.71 20.08
C LEU A 237 -7.89 -15.93 21.37
N ALA A 238 -7.25 -14.76 21.32
CA ALA A 238 -7.07 -13.90 22.48
C ALA A 238 -8.36 -13.19 22.92
N ASN A 239 -9.30 -12.97 21.99
CA ASN A 239 -10.52 -12.21 22.19
C ASN A 239 -11.69 -12.95 21.49
N PRO A 240 -12.35 -13.90 22.17
CA PRO A 240 -13.45 -14.68 21.59
C PRO A 240 -14.61 -13.83 21.06
N GLU A 241 -14.77 -12.61 21.56
CA GLU A 241 -15.78 -11.66 21.11
C GLU A 241 -15.42 -10.90 19.81
N PHE A 242 -14.17 -10.96 19.36
CA PHE A 242 -13.70 -10.24 18.16
C PHE A 242 -14.56 -10.50 16.91
N PRO A 243 -14.98 -11.76 16.58
CA PRO A 243 -15.80 -12.01 15.41
C PRO A 243 -17.19 -11.35 15.48
N HIS A 244 -17.68 -10.98 16.65
CA HIS A 244 -18.99 -10.34 16.84
C HIS A 244 -18.98 -8.83 16.61
N PHE A 245 -17.81 -8.23 16.36
CA PHE A 245 -17.68 -6.80 16.02
C PHE A 245 -17.98 -6.48 14.56
N PHE A 246 -18.23 -7.49 13.72
CA PHE A 246 -18.49 -7.36 12.27
C PHE A 246 -19.91 -7.78 11.91
#